data_AF-A0A9W7DTP7-F1
#
_entry.id   AF-A0A9W7DTP7-F1
#
_cell.length_a   1.000
_cell.length_b   1.000
_cell.length_c   1.000
_cell.angle_alpha   90.00
_cell.angle_beta   90.00
_cell.angle_gamma   90.00
#
_symmetry.space_group_name_H-M   'P 1'
#
loop_
_entity.id
_entity.type
_entity.pdbx_description
1 polymer ?
#
loop_
_entity_poly.entity_id
_entity_poly.type
_entity_poly.pdbx_seq_one_letter_code
_entity_poly.pdbx_strand_id
1 'polypeptide(L)'
;MSGMYDQPPASDISPSGMKAYPVVSGVGAGRGRAADTVGFHNAGEQRSREMQVEIETIKLLRQDVVSCYRREGVNHYANCRKEVDKYVTAISDPDLLNPKQRQAKATAKGGE
;
A
#
# COMPACT_ATOMS: atom_id res chain seq x y z
N MET A 1 -27.18 14.84 -9.61
CA MET A 1 -25.91 14.44 -10.24
C MET A 1 -24.83 14.77 -9.24
N SER A 2 -24.28 13.78 -8.53
CA SER A 2 -23.07 13.98 -7.73
C SER A 2 -21.88 14.23 -8.66
N GLY A 3 -21.02 15.17 -8.28
CA GLY A 3 -19.79 15.45 -8.98
C GLY A 3 -18.77 14.32 -8.80
N MET A 4 -17.87 14.16 -9.77
CA MET A 4 -16.79 13.15 -9.75
C MET A 4 -15.86 13.26 -8.53
N TYR A 5 -15.90 14.38 -7.79
CA TYR A 5 -15.09 14.66 -6.60
C TYR A 5 -15.89 14.68 -5.29
N ASP A 6 -17.16 14.30 -5.34
CA ASP A 6 -17.96 14.18 -4.12
C ASP A 6 -17.47 12.97 -3.31
N GLN A 7 -17.43 13.10 -1.99
CA GLN A 7 -17.08 11.97 -1.13
C GLN A 7 -18.09 10.84 -1.34
N PRO A 8 -17.62 9.60 -1.54
CA PRO A 8 -18.50 8.47 -1.78
C PRO A 8 -19.42 8.29 -0.57
N PRO A 9 -20.69 7.93 -0.78
CA PRO A 9 -21.63 7.73 0.30
C PRO A 9 -21.11 6.62 1.23
N ALA A 10 -21.31 6.78 2.54
CA ALA A 10 -20.80 5.86 3.56
C ALA A 10 -21.25 4.40 3.37
N SER A 11 -22.32 4.15 2.60
CA SER A 11 -22.77 2.81 2.20
C SER A 11 -21.78 2.07 1.29
N ASP A 12 -21.00 2.82 0.50
CA ASP A 12 -20.02 2.27 -0.45
C ASP A 12 -18.68 2.00 0.26
N ILE A 13 -18.50 2.59 1.45
CA ILE A 13 -17.38 2.37 2.35
C ILE A 13 -17.77 1.21 3.28
N SER A 14 -17.44 -0.03 2.89
CA SER A 14 -17.59 -1.21 3.75
C SER A 14 -17.01 -0.92 5.15
N PRO A 15 -17.83 -0.89 6.23
CA PRO A 15 -17.36 -0.54 7.57
C PRO A 15 -16.33 -1.55 8.12
N SER A 16 -16.27 -2.75 7.54
CA SER A 16 -15.35 -3.83 7.89
C SER A 16 -14.07 -3.85 7.05
N GLY A 17 -13.85 -2.84 6.20
CA GLY A 17 -12.78 -2.86 5.20
C GLY A 17 -13.09 -3.81 4.04
N MET A 18 -12.22 -3.80 3.02
CA MET A 18 -12.30 -4.80 1.94
C MET A 18 -11.94 -6.18 2.49
N LYS A 19 -12.61 -7.24 2.00
CA LYS A 19 -12.34 -8.62 2.43
C LYS A 19 -10.88 -8.99 2.13
N ALA A 20 -10.15 -9.42 3.14
CA ALA A 20 -8.83 -10.02 2.98
C ALA A 20 -8.98 -11.47 2.52
N TYR A 21 -8.20 -11.84 1.50
CA TYR A 21 -8.07 -13.18 0.97
C TYR A 21 -6.72 -13.78 1.38
N PRO A 22 -6.66 -15.08 1.69
CA PRO A 22 -5.41 -15.74 2.00
C PRO A 22 -4.50 -15.78 0.77
N VAL A 23 -3.18 -15.75 0.98
CA VAL A 23 -2.21 -15.93 -0.10
C VAL A 23 -2.31 -17.37 -0.61
N VAL A 24 -2.86 -17.55 -1.81
CA VAL A 24 -2.99 -18.88 -2.44
C VAL A 24 -1.74 -19.18 -3.27
N SER A 25 -1.13 -20.35 -3.06
CA SER A 25 0.02 -20.79 -3.85
C SER A 25 -0.40 -21.09 -5.30
N GLY A 26 0.22 -20.41 -6.27
CA GLY A 26 -0.12 -20.57 -7.70
C GLY A 26 0.39 -21.86 -8.36
N VAL A 27 1.07 -22.75 -7.63
CA VAL A 27 1.62 -23.99 -8.20
C VAL A 27 0.57 -25.09 -8.11
N GLY A 28 -0.32 -25.17 -9.10
CA GLY A 28 -1.15 -26.35 -9.31
C GLY A 28 -0.32 -27.49 -9.91
N ALA A 29 -0.80 -28.73 -9.75
CA ALA A 29 -0.15 -29.95 -10.26
C ALA A 29 -0.04 -30.03 -11.80
N GLY A 30 -0.61 -29.07 -12.54
CA GLY A 30 -0.59 -28.98 -14.00
C GLY A 30 0.03 -27.68 -14.52
N ARG A 31 0.66 -27.74 -15.70
CA ARG A 31 1.34 -26.64 -16.39
C ARG A 31 0.59 -25.29 -16.26
N GLY A 32 1.10 -24.41 -15.40
CA GLY A 32 0.78 -22.98 -15.39
C GLY A 32 -0.61 -22.56 -14.87
N ARG A 33 -1.38 -23.43 -14.22
CA ARG A 33 -2.67 -23.07 -13.60
C ARG A 33 -2.63 -23.25 -12.08
N ALA A 34 -3.20 -22.30 -11.35
CA ALA A 34 -3.42 -22.43 -9.91
C ALA A 34 -4.44 -23.54 -9.62
N ALA A 35 -4.28 -24.22 -8.48
CA ALA A 35 -5.21 -25.27 -8.03
C ALA A 35 -6.62 -24.72 -7.73
N ASP A 36 -6.69 -23.50 -7.18
CA ASP A 36 -7.91 -22.70 -7.01
C ASP A 36 -7.78 -21.41 -7.84
N THR A 37 -8.54 -21.34 -8.93
CA THR A 37 -8.50 -20.19 -9.84
C THR A 37 -9.12 -18.95 -9.21
N VAL A 38 -10.25 -19.10 -8.50
CA VAL A 38 -10.99 -17.98 -7.91
C VAL A 38 -10.19 -17.38 -6.76
N GLY A 39 -9.65 -18.22 -5.87
CA GLY A 39 -8.77 -17.76 -4.79
C GLY A 39 -7.52 -17.06 -5.32
N PHE A 40 -6.90 -17.58 -6.38
CA PHE A 40 -5.73 -16.96 -7.00
C PHE A 40 -6.03 -15.58 -7.58
N HIS A 41 -7.14 -15.41 -8.29
CA HIS A 41 -7.56 -14.11 -8.82
C HIS A 41 -7.86 -13.11 -7.71
N ASN A 42 -8.62 -13.53 -6.68
CA ASN A 42 -8.95 -12.66 -5.55
C ASN A 42 -7.71 -12.21 -4.75
N ALA A 43 -6.74 -13.10 -4.55
CA ALA A 43 -5.46 -12.75 -3.93
C ALA A 43 -4.63 -11.78 -4.80
N GLY A 44 -4.70 -11.92 -6.13
CA GLY A 44 -4.10 -10.99 -7.08
C GLY A 44 -4.72 -9.59 -7.02
N GLU A 45 -6.06 -9.52 -6.98
CA GLU A 45 -6.81 -8.28 -6.83
C GLU A 45 -6.48 -7.57 -5.51
N GLN A 46 -6.43 -8.32 -4.39
CA GLN A 46 -6.03 -7.77 -3.11
C GLN A 46 -4.61 -7.19 -3.15
N ARG A 47 -3.65 -7.94 -3.71
CA ARG A 47 -2.27 -7.47 -3.86
C ARG A 47 -2.21 -6.14 -4.64
N SER A 48 -2.95 -6.05 -5.73
CA SER A 48 -2.99 -4.82 -6.55
C SER A 48 -3.56 -3.64 -5.76
N ARG A 49 -4.59 -3.86 -4.94
CA ARG A 49 -5.19 -2.80 -4.08
C ARG A 49 -4.21 -2.33 -3.01
N GLU A 50 -3.55 -3.26 -2.32
CA GLU A 50 -2.57 -2.93 -1.28
C GLU A 50 -1.40 -2.11 -1.86
N MET A 51 -0.90 -2.48 -3.04
CA MET A 51 0.13 -1.69 -3.74
C MET A 51 -0.35 -0.27 -4.08
N GLN A 52 -1.58 -0.12 -4.55
CA GLN A 52 -2.13 1.20 -4.86
C GLN A 52 -2.17 2.08 -3.60
N VAL A 53 -2.60 1.51 -2.47
CA VAL A 53 -2.60 2.21 -1.18
C VAL A 53 -1.17 2.63 -0.80
N GLU A 54 -0.18 1.74 -0.91
CA GLU A 54 1.22 2.06 -0.59
C GLU A 54 1.81 3.14 -1.51
N ILE A 55 1.46 3.14 -2.79
CA ILE A 55 1.89 4.19 -3.73
C ILE A 55 1.27 5.55 -3.35
N GLU A 56 -0.02 5.58 -3.01
CA GLU A 56 -0.70 6.81 -2.60
C GLU A 56 -0.17 7.35 -1.27
N THR A 57 0.19 6.49 -0.30
CA THR A 57 0.81 6.96 0.95
C THR A 57 2.18 7.59 0.71
N ILE A 58 3.00 7.03 -0.18
CA ILE A 58 4.28 7.66 -0.57
C ILE A 58 4.04 9.01 -1.26
N LYS A 59 3.01 9.11 -2.10
CA LYS A 59 2.64 10.39 -2.73
C LYS A 59 2.25 11.46 -1.71
N LEU A 60 1.53 11.09 -0.65
CA LEU A 60 1.21 12.00 0.45
C LEU A 60 2.49 12.48 1.17
N LEU A 61 3.40 11.56 1.51
CA LEU A 61 4.69 11.93 2.12
C LEU A 61 5.50 12.87 1.22
N ARG A 62 5.47 12.67 -0.10
CA ARG A 62 6.09 13.59 -1.06
C ARG A 62 5.46 14.97 -1.03
N GLN A 63 4.12 15.05 -0.95
CA GLN A 63 3.41 16.32 -0.86
C GLN A 63 3.80 17.06 0.42
N ASP A 64 3.96 16.36 1.55
CA ASP A 64 4.41 16.95 2.81
C ASP A 64 5.81 17.57 2.67
N VAL A 65 6.77 16.85 2.05
CA VAL A 65 8.12 17.38 1.78
C VAL A 65 8.06 18.64 0.91
N VAL A 66 7.28 18.61 -0.18
CA VAL A 66 7.10 19.76 -1.07
C VAL A 66 6.45 20.93 -0.32
N SER A 67 5.50 20.66 0.56
CA SER A 67 4.83 21.68 1.36
C SER A 67 5.80 22.34 2.34
N CYS A 68 6.68 21.56 2.98
CA CYS A 68 7.71 22.08 3.88
C CYS A 68 8.70 22.96 3.12
N TYR A 69 9.21 22.47 1.99
CA TYR A 69 10.11 23.24 1.13
C TYR A 69 9.52 24.60 0.73
N ARG A 70 8.22 24.64 0.39
CA ARG A 70 7.52 25.88 0.03
C ARG A 70 7.30 26.82 1.22
N ARG A 71 7.09 26.29 2.43
CA ARG A 71 6.85 27.10 3.63
C ARG A 71 8.13 27.77 4.14
N GLU A 72 9.26 27.07 4.07
CA GLU A 72 10.50 27.54 4.70
C GLU A 72 11.47 28.24 3.76
N GLY A 73 11.36 27.96 2.45
CA GLY A 73 12.23 28.56 1.44
C GLY A 73 13.70 28.20 1.67
N VAL A 74 14.51 29.17 2.09
CA VAL A 74 15.98 29.01 2.18
C VAL A 74 16.40 28.08 3.33
N ASN A 75 15.59 27.96 4.38
CA ASN A 75 15.94 27.19 5.58
C ASN A 75 15.58 25.70 5.52
N HIS A 76 15.11 25.19 4.37
CA HIS A 76 14.59 23.83 4.23
C HIS A 76 15.59 22.72 4.62
N TYR A 77 16.90 22.95 4.52
CA TYR A 77 17.92 21.98 4.89
C TYR A 77 17.97 21.65 6.39
N ALA A 78 17.60 22.61 7.24
CA ALA A 78 17.65 22.45 8.69
C ALA A 78 16.35 21.87 9.23
N ASN A 79 15.22 22.42 8.81
CA ASN A 79 13.95 22.16 9.45
C ASN A 79 13.10 21.08 8.72
N CYS A 80 13.18 20.94 7.39
CA CYS A 80 12.44 19.90 6.64
C CYS A 80 13.03 18.48 6.73
N ARG A 81 14.02 18.25 7.60
CA ARG A 81 14.68 16.94 7.74
C ARG A 81 13.69 15.84 8.11
N LYS A 82 12.74 16.13 8.98
CA LYS A 82 11.79 15.12 9.50
C LYS A 82 10.89 14.57 8.40
N GLU A 83 10.40 15.45 7.53
CA GLU A 83 9.54 15.11 6.41
C GLU A 83 10.32 14.32 5.36
N VAL A 84 11.55 14.75 5.08
CA VAL A 84 12.45 14.07 4.14
C VAL A 84 12.84 12.69 4.64
N ASP A 85 13.22 12.55 5.91
CA ASP A 85 13.61 11.27 6.50
C ASP A 85 12.47 10.25 6.41
N LYS A 86 11.22 10.66 6.68
CA LYS A 86 10.05 9.80 6.52
C LYS A 86 9.86 9.34 5.06
N TYR A 87 9.98 10.27 4.12
CA TYR A 87 9.84 9.97 2.69
C TYR A 87 10.94 9.04 2.17
N VAL A 88 12.20 9.30 2.55
CA VAL A 88 13.36 8.50 2.15
C VAL A 88 13.29 7.11 2.76
N THR A 89 12.97 7.01 4.07
CA THR A 89 12.78 5.71 4.73
C THR A 89 11.71 4.90 4.01
N ALA A 90 10.55 5.52 3.75
CA ALA A 90 9.46 4.87 3.04
C ALA A 90 9.90 4.36 1.67
N ILE A 91 10.64 5.12 0.85
CA ILE A 91 11.07 4.68 -0.50
C ILE A 91 12.22 3.67 -0.49
N SER A 92 13.06 3.71 0.54
CA SER A 92 14.20 2.80 0.68
C SER A 92 13.78 1.37 1.03
N ASP A 93 12.54 1.18 1.47
CA ASP A 93 12.01 -0.14 1.81
C ASP A 93 11.87 -1.02 0.56
N PRO A 94 12.64 -2.12 0.44
CA PRO A 94 12.60 -3.00 -0.74
C PRO A 94 11.26 -3.75 -0.90
N ASP A 95 10.46 -3.79 0.17
CA ASP A 95 9.21 -4.55 0.25
C ASP A 95 7.98 -3.73 -0.19
N LEU A 96 8.13 -2.43 -0.51
CA LEU A 96 7.03 -1.52 -0.90
C LEU A 96 6.20 -1.95 -2.11
N LEU A 97 6.77 -2.76 -2.99
CA LEU A 97 6.08 -3.25 -4.19
C LEU A 97 5.75 -4.74 -4.08
N ASN A 98 6.03 -5.35 -2.92
CA ASN A 98 5.92 -6.78 -2.67
C ASN A 98 5.20 -7.08 -1.34
N PRO A 99 3.88 -6.85 -1.27
CA PRO A 99 3.10 -7.08 -0.05
C PRO A 99 3.10 -8.56 0.41
N LYS A 100 3.40 -9.50 -0.50
CA LYS A 100 3.59 -10.93 -0.20
C LYS A 100 4.63 -11.18 0.91
N GLN A 101 5.67 -10.34 0.97
CA GLN A 101 6.75 -10.49 1.95
C GLN A 101 6.39 -9.87 3.31
N ARG A 102 5.55 -8.83 3.35
CA ARG A 102 5.09 -8.23 4.62
C ARG A 102 4.16 -9.17 5.38
N GLN A 103 3.22 -9.83 4.71
CA GLN A 103 2.33 -10.80 5.37
C GLN A 103 3.11 -12.02 5.88
N ALA A 104 4.07 -12.55 5.10
CA ALA A 104 4.93 -13.66 5.52
C ALA A 104 5.89 -13.30 6.67
N LYS A 105 6.41 -12.06 6.71
CA LYS A 105 7.23 -11.56 7.83
C LYS A 105 6.37 -11.28 9.06
N ALA A 106 5.13 -10.80 8.90
CA ALA A 106 4.20 -10.56 10.00
C ALA A 106 3.76 -11.86 10.69
N THR A 107 3.47 -12.91 9.92
CA THR A 107 3.18 -14.24 10.48
C THR A 107 4.40 -14.89 11.12
N ALA A 108 5.61 -14.62 10.62
CA ALA A 108 6.87 -15.10 11.22
C ALA A 108 7.26 -14.36 12.52
N LYS A 109 6.74 -13.15 12.76
CA LYS A 109 7.07 -12.30 13.93
C LYS A 109 6.06 -12.39 15.08
N GLY A 110 4.97 -13.15 14.90
CA GLY A 110 3.93 -13.39 15.91
C GLY A 110 4.04 -14.74 16.64
N GLY A 111 5.22 -15.35 16.63
CA GLY A 111 5.51 -16.65 17.23
C GLY A 111 6.56 -16.58 18.33
N GLU A 112 6.52 -15.55 19.16
CA GLU A 112 7.15 -15.48 20.50
C GLU A 112 6.09 -15.18 21.55
#